data_AF-A0A316LAF4-F1
#
_entry.id   AF-A0A316LAF4-F1
#
_cell.length_a   1.000
_cell.length_b   1.000
_cell.length_c   1.000
_cell.angle_alpha   90.00
_cell.angle_beta   90.00
_cell.angle_gamma   90.00
#
_symmetry.space_group_name_H-M   'P 1'
#
loop_
_entity.id
_entity.type
_entity.pdbx_description
1 polymer ?
#
loop_
_entity_poly.entity_id
_entity_poly.type
_entity_poly.pdbx_seq_one_letter_code
_entity_poly.pdbx_strand_id
1 'polypeptide(L)'
;MHKVKKQSYQKKIWSDPFINILPSIDLHGYSRDLIYTPVNDFINDNLKLGKKKIVVVHGIGEGILKEELRLLFKNDKRVKTMYTPASNIGCTIIELF
;
A
#
# COMPACT_ATOMS: atom_id res chain seq x y z
N MET A 1 -25.56 12.85 28.48
CA MET A 1 -25.22 11.64 27.70
C MET A 1 -25.22 11.98 26.22
N HIS A 2 -24.06 12.19 25.59
CA HIS A 2 -23.95 12.25 24.13
C HIS A 2 -22.58 11.72 23.68
N LYS A 3 -22.34 10.42 23.91
CA LYS A 3 -21.29 9.65 23.25
C LYS A 3 -21.94 8.77 22.19
N VAL A 4 -22.37 9.36 21.08
CA VAL A 4 -22.83 8.59 19.92
C VAL A 4 -22.29 9.30 18.68
N LYS A 5 -21.68 8.52 17.77
CA LYS A 5 -21.13 8.91 16.44
C LYS A 5 -19.61 9.10 16.29
N LYS A 6 -18.76 8.63 17.22
CA LYS A 6 -17.31 8.43 16.90
C LYS A 6 -16.95 7.04 16.37
N GLN A 7 -17.85 6.05 16.49
CA GLN A 7 -17.59 4.68 16.00
C GLN A 7 -18.01 4.42 14.55
N SER A 8 -18.76 5.33 13.91
CA SER A 8 -19.28 5.16 12.55
C SER A 8 -18.37 5.68 11.43
N TYR A 9 -17.11 6.06 11.75
CA TYR A 9 -16.12 6.57 10.79
C TYR A 9 -14.99 5.56 10.50
N GLN A 10 -15.18 4.28 10.79
CA GLN A 10 -14.36 3.21 10.20
C GLN A 10 -14.93 2.91 8.80
N LYS A 11 -14.60 3.80 7.89
CA LYS A 11 -15.06 3.86 6.51
C LYS A 11 -14.56 2.64 5.74
N LYS A 12 -15.45 1.68 5.48
CA LYS A 12 -15.45 0.67 4.41
C LYS A 12 -14.10 0.53 3.67
N ILE A 13 -13.16 -0.16 4.28
CA ILE A 13 -11.84 -0.45 3.73
C ILE A 13 -12.10 -1.50 2.63
N TRP A 14 -12.11 -1.06 1.37
CA TRP A 14 -12.22 -1.79 0.09
C TRP A 14 -13.21 -2.97 -0.04
N SER A 15 -13.82 -3.11 -1.22
CA SER A 15 -14.75 -4.22 -1.52
C SER A 15 -14.09 -5.60 -1.57
N ASP A 16 -12.76 -5.67 -1.50
CA ASP A 16 -11.98 -6.90 -1.61
C ASP A 16 -11.41 -7.34 -0.24
N PRO A 17 -12.02 -8.35 0.42
CA PRO A 17 -11.60 -8.78 1.74
C PRO A 17 -10.18 -9.36 1.78
N PHE A 18 -9.66 -9.86 0.65
CA PHE A 18 -8.33 -10.45 0.59
C PHE A 18 -7.23 -9.40 0.57
N ILE A 19 -7.51 -8.19 0.07
CA ILE A 19 -6.58 -7.06 0.12
C ILE A 19 -6.58 -6.45 1.53
N ASN A 20 -7.76 -6.37 2.16
CA ASN A 20 -7.93 -5.72 3.46
C ASN A 20 -7.16 -6.38 4.61
N ILE A 21 -6.88 -7.67 4.52
CA ILE A 21 -6.15 -8.42 5.54
C ILE A 21 -4.62 -8.28 5.40
N LEU A 22 -4.13 -7.75 4.29
CA LEU A 22 -2.70 -7.60 4.06
C LEU A 22 -2.17 -6.37 4.79
N PRO A 23 -0.91 -6.41 5.29
CA PRO A 23 -0.24 -5.22 5.78
C PRO A 23 -0.25 -4.15 4.70
N SER A 24 -0.70 -2.94 5.06
CA SER A 24 -0.79 -1.83 4.12
C SER A 24 -0.13 -0.57 4.66
N ILE A 25 0.41 0.24 3.74
CA ILE A 25 0.88 1.59 3.99
C ILE A 25 0.13 2.57 3.08
N ASP A 26 -0.27 3.70 3.64
CA ASP A 26 -1.01 4.76 2.94
C ASP A 26 -0.08 5.92 2.56
N LEU A 27 0.00 6.20 1.26
CA LEU A 27 0.80 7.28 0.66
C LEU A 27 -0.08 8.43 0.12
N HIS A 28 -1.37 8.49 0.42
CA HIS A 28 -2.19 9.64 0.03
C HIS A 28 -1.59 10.94 0.57
N GLY A 29 -1.42 11.92 -0.32
CA GLY A 29 -0.86 13.22 0.01
C GLY A 29 0.67 13.27 0.07
N TYR A 30 1.37 12.16 -0.20
CA TYR A 30 2.82 12.19 -0.36
C TYR A 30 3.21 12.83 -1.69
N SER A 31 4.30 13.58 -1.67
CA SER A 31 5.01 13.98 -2.88
C SER A 31 5.83 12.81 -3.42
N ARG A 32 6.04 12.79 -4.73
CA ARG A 32 6.83 11.77 -5.45
C ARG A 32 8.14 11.44 -4.75
N ASP A 33 8.90 12.46 -4.37
CA ASP A 33 10.26 12.31 -3.83
C ASP A 33 10.29 11.74 -2.40
N LEU A 34 9.15 11.72 -1.72
CA LEU A 34 9.03 11.29 -0.32
C LEU A 34 8.65 9.81 -0.18
N ILE A 35 8.33 9.10 -1.27
CA ILE A 35 7.78 7.74 -1.15
C ILE A 35 8.83 6.67 -0.86
N TYR A 36 10.10 6.90 -1.22
CA TYR A 36 11.12 5.86 -1.15
C TYR A 36 11.33 5.36 0.29
N THR A 37 11.65 6.27 1.21
CA THR A 37 11.94 5.95 2.60
C THR A 37 10.81 5.17 3.29
N PRO A 38 9.55 5.66 3.33
CA PRO A 38 8.47 4.95 4.03
C PRO A 38 8.17 3.58 3.42
N VAL A 39 8.23 3.43 2.09
CA VAL A 39 7.98 2.13 1.45
C VAL A 39 9.15 1.17 1.69
N ASN A 40 10.39 1.65 1.62
CA ASN A 40 11.57 0.84 1.87
C ASN A 40 11.57 0.27 3.30
N ASP A 41 11.25 1.12 4.27
CA ASP A 41 11.19 0.72 5.68
C ASP A 41 10.04 -0.27 5.89
N PHE A 42 8.89 -0.01 5.27
CA PHE A 42 7.75 -0.92 5.32
C PHE A 42 8.05 -2.30 4.71
N ILE A 43 8.77 -2.36 3.59
CA ILE A 43 9.24 -3.63 2.99
C ILE A 43 10.16 -4.37 3.96
N ASN A 44 11.15 -3.66 4.53
CA ASN A 44 12.12 -4.25 5.46
C ASN A 44 11.44 -4.85 6.69
N ASP A 45 10.50 -4.12 7.29
CA ASP A 45 9.83 -4.58 8.51
C ASP A 45 8.91 -5.77 8.21
N ASN A 46 8.20 -5.75 7.08
CA ASN A 46 7.35 -6.87 6.69
C ASN A 46 8.13 -8.14 6.35
N LEU A 47 9.34 -8.03 5.78
CA LEU A 47 10.24 -9.16 5.60
C LEU A 47 10.67 -9.77 6.93
N LYS A 48 11.08 -8.95 7.90
CA LYS A 48 11.43 -9.40 9.26
C LYS A 48 10.26 -10.09 9.95
N LEU A 49 9.04 -9.64 9.68
CA LEU A 49 7.79 -10.23 10.17
C LEU A 49 7.30 -11.44 9.34
N GLY A 50 8.09 -11.91 8.37
CA GLY A 50 7.79 -13.08 7.56
C GLY A 50 6.60 -12.92 6.61
N LYS A 51 6.22 -11.68 6.26
CA LYS A 51 5.10 -11.41 5.36
C LYS A 51 5.52 -11.61 3.91
N LYS A 52 4.59 -12.17 3.11
CA LYS A 52 4.83 -12.46 1.68
C LYS A 52 4.16 -11.49 0.72
N LYS A 53 3.18 -10.72 1.21
CA LYS A 53 2.48 -9.70 0.43
C LYS A 53 2.26 -8.48 1.29
N ILE A 54 2.43 -7.31 0.69
CA ILE A 54 2.11 -6.01 1.27
C ILE A 54 1.32 -5.18 0.25
N VAL A 55 0.62 -4.17 0.74
CA VAL A 55 -0.18 -3.26 -0.08
C VAL A 55 0.32 -1.84 0.11
N VAL A 56 0.61 -1.15 -0.99
CA VAL A 56 0.91 0.28 -1.00
C VAL A 56 -0.30 1.01 -1.58
N VAL A 57 -0.99 1.78 -0.76
CA VAL A 57 -2.13 2.60 -1.19
C VAL A 57 -1.58 3.95 -1.63
N HIS A 58 -1.72 4.27 -2.91
CA HIS A 58 -1.16 5.50 -3.50
C HIS A 58 -2.24 6.43 -4.09
N GLY A 59 -3.50 6.03 -3.99
CA GLY A 59 -4.62 6.72 -4.64
C GLY A 59 -4.62 6.51 -6.15
N ILE A 60 -5.66 7.01 -6.82
CA ILE A 60 -5.78 6.90 -8.28
C ILE A 60 -4.96 8.02 -8.93
N GLY A 61 -5.37 9.28 -8.69
CA GLY A 61 -4.71 10.48 -9.20
C GLY A 61 -4.39 10.38 -10.70
N GLU A 62 -3.29 11.02 -11.10
CA GLU A 62 -2.69 10.89 -12.44
C GLU A 62 -1.75 9.66 -12.54
N GLY A 63 -1.69 8.80 -11.50
CA GLY A 63 -0.80 7.65 -11.48
C GLY A 63 0.67 7.95 -11.12
N ILE A 64 1.02 9.19 -10.80
CA ILE A 64 2.40 9.61 -10.49
C ILE A 64 3.06 8.71 -9.43
N LEU A 65 2.38 8.49 -8.30
CA LEU A 65 2.94 7.67 -7.21
C LEU A 65 3.02 6.18 -7.57
N LYS A 66 2.10 5.68 -8.39
CA LYS A 66 2.12 4.30 -8.90
C LYS A 66 3.34 4.07 -9.80
N GLU A 67 3.60 5.00 -10.71
CA GLU A 67 4.74 4.93 -11.62
C GLU A 67 6.06 5.04 -10.88
N GLU A 68 6.16 5.99 -9.94
CA GLU A 68 7.36 6.15 -9.14
C GLU A 68 7.65 4.92 -8.27
N LEU A 69 6.63 4.36 -7.61
CA LEU A 69 6.77 3.12 -6.84
C LEU A 69 7.33 1.99 -7.72
N ARG A 70 6.80 1.86 -8.95
CA ARG A 70 7.27 0.86 -9.91
C ARG A 70 8.72 1.11 -10.32
N LEU A 71 9.10 2.36 -10.58
CA LEU A 71 10.47 2.73 -10.97
C LEU A 71 11.49 2.44 -9.86
N LEU A 72 11.16 2.79 -8.62
CA LEU A 72 12.04 2.63 -7.46
C LEU A 72 12.28 1.15 -7.12
N PHE A 73 11.24 0.31 -7.20
CA PHE A 73 11.30 -1.05 -6.66
C PHE A 73 11.28 -2.17 -7.71
N LYS A 74 11.22 -1.86 -9.02
CA LYS A 74 11.22 -2.90 -10.10
C LYS A 74 12.42 -3.86 -10.07
N ASN A 75 13.57 -3.39 -9.58
CA ASN A 75 14.82 -4.15 -9.55
C ASN A 75 15.23 -4.50 -8.11
N ASP A 76 14.34 -4.28 -7.14
CA ASP A 76 14.63 -4.58 -5.74
C ASP A 76 14.66 -6.09 -5.53
N LYS A 77 15.76 -6.62 -5.02
CA LYS A 77 15.96 -8.07 -4.81
C LYS A 77 15.01 -8.67 -3.78
N ARG A 78 14.39 -7.83 -2.94
CA ARG A 78 13.39 -8.24 -1.95
C ARG A 78 12.01 -8.43 -2.57
N VAL A 79 11.79 -7.83 -3.74
CA VAL A 79 10.50 -7.79 -4.44
C VAL A 79 10.48 -8.87 -5.53
N LYS A 80 9.51 -9.77 -5.43
CA LYS A 80 9.26 -10.80 -6.43
C LYS A 80 8.44 -10.27 -7.60
N THR A 81 7.37 -9.53 -7.33
CA THR A 81 6.55 -8.89 -8.35
C THR A 81 5.72 -7.75 -7.75
N MET A 82 5.30 -6.81 -8.61
CA MET A 82 4.41 -5.72 -8.26
C MET A 82 3.28 -5.62 -9.27
N TYR A 83 2.05 -5.52 -8.79
CA TYR A 83 0.87 -5.40 -9.64
C TYR A 83 -0.25 -4.61 -8.96
N THR A 84 -1.06 -3.93 -9.78
CA THR A 84 -2.27 -3.24 -9.35
C THR A 84 -3.46 -4.19 -9.53
N PRO A 85 -4.22 -4.52 -8.48
CA PRO A 85 -5.38 -5.39 -8.62
C PRO A 85 -6.52 -4.67 -9.35
N ALA A 86 -7.25 -5.40 -10.21
CA ALA A 86 -8.39 -4.85 -10.95
C ALA A 86 -9.53 -4.38 -10.02
N SER A 87 -9.66 -4.99 -8.83
CA SER A 87 -10.63 -4.60 -7.80
C SER A 87 -10.32 -3.25 -7.16
N ASN A 88 -9.08 -2.77 -7.24
CA ASN A 88 -8.66 -1.51 -6.68
C ASN A 88 -7.43 -0.93 -7.39
N ILE A 89 -7.69 -0.02 -8.34
CA ILE A 89 -6.62 0.65 -9.09
C ILE A 89 -5.83 1.68 -8.27
N GLY A 90 -6.29 2.03 -7.08
CA GLY A 90 -5.64 3.00 -6.18
C GLY A 90 -4.58 2.38 -5.26
N CYS A 91 -4.26 1.10 -5.44
CA CYS A 91 -3.17 0.44 -4.71
C CYS A 91 -2.30 -0.43 -5.60
N THR A 92 -1.11 -0.75 -5.09
CA THR A 92 -0.19 -1.71 -5.67
C THR A 92 0.11 -2.79 -4.64
N ILE A 93 -0.06 -4.05 -5.02
CA ILE A 93 0.37 -5.20 -4.25
C ILE A 93 1.83 -5.50 -4.62
N ILE A 94 2.66 -5.67 -3.59
CA ILE A 94 4.05 -6.08 -3.73
C ILE A 94 4.18 -7.48 -3.11
N GLU A 95 4.60 -8.45 -3.91
CA GLU A 95 4.97 -9.78 -3.42
C GLU A 95 6.46 -9.78 -3.04
N LEU A 96 6.76 -10.30 -1.85
CA LEU A 96 8.09 -10.34 -1.27
C LEU A 96 8.64 -11.78 -1.32
N PHE A 97 9.96 -11.93 -1.38
CA PHE A 97 10.63 -13.24 -1.34
C PHE A 97 10.51 -13.94 0.02
#